data_AF-A0A6G3X003-F1
#
_entry.id   AF-A0A6G3X003-F1
#
_cell.length_a   1.000
_cell.length_b   1.000
_cell.length_c   1.000
_cell.angle_alpha   90.00
_cell.angle_beta   90.00
_cell.angle_gamma   90.00
#
_symmetry.space_group_name_H-M   'P 1'
#
loop_
_entity.id
_entity.type
_entity.pdbx_description
1 polymer ?
#
loop_
_entity_poly.entity_id
_entity_poly.type
_entity_poly.pdbx_seq_one_letter_code
_entity_poly.pdbx_strand_id
1 'polypeptide(L)' 'MGARGSVATTATAGCAAIAAGLHPPTGMVTETPPFADSGLPALNSLVFGGHDTLDCPL' A
#
# COMPACT_ATOMS: atom_id res chain seq x y z
N MET A 1 1.68 12.89 -4.13
CA MET A 1 1.70 14.18 -3.40
C MET A 1 1.60 13.88 -1.93
N GLY A 2 2.36 14.56 -1.07
CA GLY A 2 2.43 14.22 0.35
C GLY A 2 3.02 12.83 0.59
N ALA A 3 3.99 12.41 -0.22
CA ALA A 3 4.55 11.06 -0.21
C ALA A 3 5.17 10.66 1.16
N ARG A 4 5.45 11.65 2.02
CA ARG A 4 6.03 11.46 3.34
C ARG A 4 5.03 11.67 4.48
N GLY A 5 3.79 12.03 4.17
CA GLY A 5 2.72 12.11 5.15
C GLY A 5 2.39 10.74 5.74
N SER A 6 1.86 10.70 6.96
CA SER A 6 1.61 9.45 7.70
C SER A 6 0.78 8.43 6.93
N VAL A 7 -0.20 8.87 6.14
CA VAL A 7 -1.04 7.98 5.33
C VAL A 7 -0.25 7.32 4.21
N ALA A 8 0.55 8.10 3.46
CA ALA A 8 1.34 7.59 2.35
C ALA A 8 2.39 6.57 2.83
N THR A 9 3.08 6.89 3.91
CA THR A 9 4.11 6.00 4.49
C THR A 9 3.49 4.75 5.09
N THR A 10 2.38 4.86 5.83
CA THR A 10 1.65 3.71 6.39
C THR A 10 1.11 2.80 5.29
N ALA A 11 0.51 3.37 4.23
CA ALA A 11 0.02 2.58 3.12
C ALA A 11 1.14 1.83 2.39
N THR A 12 2.27 2.50 2.14
CA THR A 12 3.43 1.90 1.46
C THR A 12 4.06 0.79 2.30
N ALA A 13 4.36 1.07 3.57
CA ALA A 13 4.97 0.09 4.48
C ALA A 13 4.01 -1.08 4.79
N GLY A 14 2.73 -0.78 5.00
CA GLY A 14 1.69 -1.79 5.21
C GLY A 14 1.50 -2.70 4.00
N CYS A 15 1.45 -2.13 2.79
CA CYS A 15 1.40 -2.90 1.54
C CYS A 15 2.61 -3.84 1.43
N ALA A 16 3.82 -3.34 1.66
CA ALA A 16 5.03 -4.17 1.62
C ALA A 16 5.00 -5.29 2.67
N ALA A 17 4.55 -5.03 3.89
CA ALA A 17 4.44 -6.03 4.95
C ALA A 17 3.42 -7.13 4.58
N ILE A 18 2.27 -6.77 4.00
CA ILE A 18 1.24 -7.72 3.59
C ILE A 18 1.71 -8.53 2.37
N ALA A 19 2.31 -7.88 1.37
CA ALA A 19 2.87 -8.53 0.20
C ALA A 19 4.02 -9.51 0.56
N ALA A 20 4.77 -9.21 1.62
CA ALA A 20 5.80 -10.09 2.18
C ALA A 20 5.23 -11.19 3.11
N GLY A 21 3.91 -11.24 3.33
CA GLY A 21 3.25 -12.23 4.19
C GLY A 21 3.50 -12.03 5.69
N LEU A 22 3.98 -10.86 6.11
CA LEU A 22 4.30 -10.56 7.51
C LEU A 22 3.05 -10.23 8.35
N HIS A 23 1.98 -9.74 7.70
CA HIS A 23 0.71 -9.42 8.34
C HIS A 23 -0.47 -9.79 7.44
N PRO A 24 -1.63 -10.16 8.01
CA PRO A 24 -2.84 -10.37 7.23
C PRO A 24 -3.39 -9.04 6.67
N PRO A 25 -4.17 -9.07 5.57
CA PRO A 25 -4.75 -7.88 4.92
C PRO A 25 -5.95 -7.29 5.67
N THR A 26 -5.91 -7.25 7.00
CA THR A 26 -7.04 -6.80 7.82
C THR A 26 -7.41 -5.34 7.52
N GLY A 27 -8.69 -5.11 7.25
CA GLY A 27 -9.22 -3.79 6.91
C GLY A 27 -9.10 -3.41 5.42
N MET A 28 -8.47 -4.24 4.59
CA MET A 28 -8.41 -4.02 3.14
C MET A 28 -9.63 -4.63 2.46
N VAL A 29 -10.56 -3.77 2.03
CA VAL A 29 -11.80 -4.18 1.35
C VAL A 29 -11.50 -4.97 0.06
N THR A 30 -10.44 -4.61 -0.65
CA THR A 30 -10.04 -5.27 -1.90
C THR A 30 -9.57 -6.70 -1.71
N GLU A 31 -9.18 -7.10 -0.50
CA GLU A 31 -8.79 -8.48 -0.14
C GLU A 31 -9.96 -9.28 0.48
N THR A 32 -11.20 -8.87 0.22
CA THR A 32 -12.40 -9.57 0.71
C THR A 32 -13.12 -10.32 -0.43
N PRO A 33 -13.91 -11.38 -0.13
CA PRO A 33 -14.53 -12.22 -1.16
C PRO A 33 -15.31 -11.49 -2.27
N PRO A 34 -16.05 -10.39 -1.99
CA PRO A 34 -16.73 -9.63 -3.04
C PRO A 34 -15.82 -9.05 -4.13
N PHE A 35 -14.52 -8.92 -3.86
CA PHE A 35 -13.53 -8.34 -4.79
C PHE A 35 -12.60 -9.39 -5.42
N ALA A 36 -12.76 -10.68 -5.12
CA ALA A 36 -11.86 -11.74 -5.58
C ALA A 36 -11.72 -11.79 -7.12
N ASP A 37 -12.81 -11.52 -7.85
CA ASP A 37 -12.86 -11.56 -9.32
C ASP A 37 -12.85 -10.16 -9.97
N SER A 38 -12.45 -9.13 -9.23
CA SER A 38 -12.46 -7.73 -9.71
C SER A 38 -11.32 -7.38 -10.67
N GLY A 39 -10.35 -8.29 -10.88
CA GLY A 39 -9.22 -8.08 -11.78
C GLY A 39 -8.22 -7.02 -11.29
N LEU A 40 -8.20 -6.73 -9.99
CA LEU A 40 -7.26 -5.77 -9.40
C LEU A 40 -5.81 -6.30 -9.48
N PRO A 41 -4.81 -5.40 -9.64
CA PRO A 41 -3.41 -5.79 -9.57
C PRO A 41 -3.05 -6.41 -8.23
N ALA A 42 -2.17 -7.41 -8.24
CA ALA A 42 -1.64 -7.99 -7.02
C ALA A 42 -0.82 -6.94 -6.24
N LEU A 43 -0.86 -6.99 -4.91
CA LEU A 43 -0.15 -6.01 -4.05
C LEU A 43 1.35 -5.95 -4.36
N ASN A 44 1.98 -7.08 -4.68
CA ASN A 44 3.40 -7.17 -5.03
C ASN A 44 3.76 -6.56 -6.40
N SER A 45 2.76 -6.20 -7.22
CA SER A 45 2.93 -5.51 -8.49
C SER A 45 2.80 -3.99 -8.38
N LEU A 46 2.39 -3.49 -7.20
CA LEU A 46 2.24 -2.06 -6.96
C LEU A 46 3.60 -1.39 -6.77
N VAL A 47 3.84 -0.32 -7.53
CA VAL A 47 5.03 0.53 -7.41
C VAL A 47 4.61 1.87 -6.85
N PHE A 48 5.27 2.31 -5.78
CA PHE A 48 4.97 3.57 -5.11
C PHE A 48 6.00 4.65 -5.47
N GLY A 49 5.51 5.87 -5.69
CA GLY A 49 6.33 7.05 -5.90
C GLY A 49 5.55 8.31 -5.54
N GLY A 50 6.23 9.46 -5.52
CA GLY A 50 5.54 10.74 -5.33
C GLY A 50 6.46 11.88 -4.93
N HIS A 51 5.84 13.05 -4.78
CA HIS A 51 6.48 14.27 -4.31
C HIS A 51 5.98 14.65 -2.92
N ASP A 52 6.86 15.31 -2.18
CA ASP A 52 6.57 15.98 -0.92
C ASP A 52 7.26 17.34 -0.90
N THR A 53 6.77 18.27 -0.08
CA THR A 53 7.40 19.59 0.08
C THR A 53 8.57 19.56 1.04
N LEU A 54 8.73 18.47 1.80
CA LEU A 54 9.82 18.26 2.74
C LEU A 54 10.90 17.36 2.11
N ASP A 55 12.14 17.87 2.05
CA ASP A 55 13.26 17.22 1.35
C ASP A 55 13.97 16.08 2.11
N CYS A 56 13.58 15.80 3.35
CA CYS A 56 14.19 14.71 4.12
C CYS A 56 13.82 13.34 3.48
N PRO A 57 14.73 12.36 3.38
CA PRO A 57 14.39 11.05 2.82
C PRO A 57 13.43 10.23 3.70
N LEU A 58 12.89 9.15 3.14
CA LEU A 58 12.13 8.10 3.85
C LEU A 58 13.05 6.94 4.24
#